data_AF-A0A4S2TAV6-F1
#
_entry.id   AF-A0A4S2TAV6-F1
#
_cell.length_a   1.000
_cell.length_b   1.000
_cell.length_c   1.000
_cell.angle_alpha   90.00
_cell.angle_beta   90.00
_cell.angle_gamma   90.00
#
_symmetry.space_group_name_H-M   'P 1'
#
loop_
_entity.id
_entity.type
_entity.pdbx_description
1 polymer ?
#
loop_
_entity_poly.entity_id
_entity_poly.type
_entity_poly.pdbx_seq_one_letter_code
_entity_poly.pdbx_strand_id
1 'polypeptide(L)'
;MNVRRSAAALAASAVLCAGAAPAALAAPSPSPAPVIPSGLFGQADPTYDGVWRQSFALLAQNTVGLRPSPRAVDWLAGQQCADGGFASFRADATKACDPATPLDTNATAVAVQALKALGGHDAAVKKAVDWLKSVQNEDGGWAYVPGSPSEASSTSVVISALAAAGEKPADVTSKAGKSGYDGLLSFRLGCAAEPASDRGAFGYQPADGKLPANADATAAATLAGLGKGAVVAPAGADTPATAPACPAGADDPAATDPAAAAQGAAGYLAEALKKDGHLTAATPGADQPTPDTGNTADAVIALAAAGHKQSAAGALEWLKANSAQWAKGNPAALGTLILTAHATGTDPRSFGGTDLVAALNATGPSPQTPATGGMTKADGKDADGSGNGAIGWMIGAGAAAGVGIGFLLSGRRKKNRA
;
A
#
# COMPACT_ATOMS: atom_id res chain seq x y z
N MET A 1 35.37 23.11 29.44
CA MET A 1 33.93 23.42 29.50
C MET A 1 33.32 22.92 28.19
N ASN A 2 32.73 21.72 28.24
CA ASN A 2 32.10 21.05 27.11
C ASN A 2 30.59 21.19 27.24
N VAL A 3 29.89 21.54 26.16
CA VAL A 3 28.46 21.27 26.01
C VAL A 3 28.25 20.65 24.62
N ARG A 4 28.05 19.33 24.60
CA ARG A 4 27.43 18.60 23.49
C ARG A 4 25.92 18.68 23.68
N ARG A 5 25.17 19.00 22.61
CA ARG A 5 23.72 18.78 22.53
C ARG A 5 23.45 17.84 21.36
N SER A 6 22.98 16.65 21.69
CA SER A 6 22.48 15.63 20.78
C SER A 6 21.01 15.90 20.45
N ALA A 7 20.59 15.61 19.22
CA ALA A 7 19.19 15.51 18.82
C ALA A 7 18.96 14.10 18.24
N ALA A 8 18.11 13.33 18.90
CA ALA A 8 17.53 12.09 18.41
C ALA A 8 16.07 12.07 18.88
N ALA A 9 15.13 11.97 17.95
CA ALA A 9 13.72 11.71 18.20
C ALA A 9 13.38 10.47 17.35
N LEU A 10 13.38 9.27 17.95
CA LEU A 10 12.30 8.60 18.68
C LEU A 10 11.33 7.84 17.76
N ALA A 11 11.60 6.53 17.64
CA ALA A 11 10.60 5.50 17.41
C ALA A 11 11.03 4.24 18.18
N ALA A 12 10.70 4.17 19.47
CA ALA A 12 10.59 2.94 20.26
C ALA A 12 10.13 3.30 21.67
N SER A 13 9.03 2.69 22.10
CA SER A 13 8.56 2.70 23.48
C SER A 13 9.63 2.16 24.42
N ALA A 14 10.25 3.02 25.23
CA ALA A 14 11.15 2.62 26.31
C ALA A 14 10.65 3.20 27.64
N VAL A 15 10.09 2.31 28.47
CA VAL A 15 9.80 2.57 29.88
C VAL A 15 11.13 2.82 30.60
N LEU A 16 11.37 4.06 31.01
CA LEU A 16 12.45 4.42 31.93
C LEU A 16 11.96 4.27 33.37
N CYS A 17 12.26 3.14 34.00
CA CYS A 17 12.22 3.02 35.46
C CYS A 17 13.62 3.36 36.00
N ALA A 18 13.80 4.61 36.44
CA ALA A 18 14.86 4.98 37.36
C ALA A 18 14.22 5.24 38.74
N GLY A 19 14.69 4.51 39.75
CA GLY A 19 14.09 4.46 41.08
C GLY A 19 14.04 5.80 41.81
N ALA A 20 12.83 6.31 41.98
CA ALA A 20 12.37 7.01 43.16
C ALA A 20 10.90 6.60 43.36
N ALA A 21 10.53 6.19 44.58
CA ALA A 21 9.19 5.68 44.86
C ALA A 21 8.10 6.67 44.38
N PRO A 22 7.18 6.30 43.48
CA PRO A 22 6.18 7.24 42.99
C PRO A 22 5.08 7.42 44.04
N ALA A 23 4.87 8.66 44.45
CA ALA A 23 3.56 9.09 44.95
C ALA A 23 2.51 8.74 43.88
N ALA A 24 1.41 8.11 44.29
CA ALA A 24 0.35 7.66 43.41
C ALA A 24 -0.31 8.86 42.69
N LEU A 25 0.18 9.18 41.49
CA LEU A 25 -0.51 10.05 40.55
C LEU A 25 -1.63 9.23 39.91
N ALA A 26 -2.86 9.76 39.97
CA ALA A 26 -4.01 9.17 39.31
C ALA A 26 -3.71 8.95 37.82
N ALA A 27 -4.06 7.77 37.30
CA ALA A 27 -3.94 7.47 35.88
C ALA A 27 -4.71 8.54 35.07
N PRO A 28 -4.13 9.10 34.00
CA PRO A 28 -4.86 10.01 33.13
C PRO A 28 -6.11 9.31 32.62
N SER A 29 -7.24 10.01 32.64
CA SER A 29 -8.51 9.53 32.09
C SER A 29 -8.29 9.01 30.66
N PRO A 30 -8.93 7.89 30.25
CA PRO A 30 -8.82 7.42 28.88
C PRO A 30 -9.25 8.53 27.93
N SER A 31 -8.39 8.84 26.95
CA SER A 31 -8.73 9.79 25.90
C SER A 31 -9.98 9.29 25.17
N PRO A 32 -10.92 10.17 24.78
CA PRO A 32 -12.09 9.77 24.01
C PRO A 32 -11.65 9.04 22.75
N ALA A 33 -12.38 7.99 22.37
CA ALA A 33 -12.10 7.24 21.15
C ALA A 33 -12.13 8.21 19.94
N PRO A 34 -11.18 8.09 19.00
CA PRO A 34 -11.12 8.99 17.85
C PRO A 34 -12.40 8.87 17.02
N VAL A 35 -12.98 10.01 16.64
CA VAL A 35 -14.11 10.05 15.72
C VAL A 35 -13.59 9.73 14.33
N ILE A 36 -13.94 8.55 13.83
CA ILE A 36 -13.55 8.10 12.50
C ILE A 36 -14.38 8.83 11.44
N PRO A 37 -13.78 9.57 10.50
CA PRO A 37 -14.52 10.22 9.44
C PRO A 37 -15.22 9.20 8.57
N SER A 38 -16.51 9.40 8.37
CA SER A 38 -17.39 8.56 7.53
C SER A 38 -16.95 8.28 6.07
N GLY A 39 -15.95 8.99 5.52
CA GLY A 39 -15.39 8.73 4.19
C GLY A 39 -14.12 7.86 4.22
N LEU A 40 -13.55 7.64 5.40
CA LEU A 40 -12.30 6.93 5.60
C LEU A 40 -12.54 5.42 5.75
N PHE A 41 -11.67 4.62 5.15
CA PHE A 41 -11.64 3.17 5.37
C PHE A 41 -11.00 2.80 6.72
N GLY A 42 -11.60 1.82 7.41
CA GLY A 42 -11.11 1.29 8.69
C GLY A 42 -11.65 2.04 9.90
N GLN A 43 -11.49 1.44 11.09
CA GLN A 43 -11.98 1.98 12.37
C GLN A 43 -10.85 2.27 13.38
N ALA A 44 -9.62 1.89 13.06
CA ALA A 44 -8.45 2.19 13.88
C ALA A 44 -8.06 3.67 13.77
N ASP A 45 -7.37 4.19 14.79
CA ASP A 45 -6.85 5.56 14.83
C ASP A 45 -6.06 5.89 13.54
N PRO A 46 -6.48 6.90 12.76
CA PRO A 46 -5.86 7.25 11.48
C PRO A 46 -4.68 8.20 11.57
N THR A 47 -4.25 8.59 12.77
CA THR A 47 -3.22 9.62 12.99
C THR A 47 -1.97 9.43 12.13
N TYR A 48 -1.54 8.19 11.87
CA TYR A 48 -0.27 7.90 11.18
C TYR A 48 -0.41 7.34 9.77
N ASP A 49 -1.60 6.93 9.34
CA ASP A 49 -1.78 6.17 8.10
C ASP A 49 -3.07 6.51 7.33
N GLY A 50 -3.85 7.50 7.78
CA GLY A 50 -5.17 7.82 7.20
C GLY A 50 -5.14 7.99 5.68
N VAL A 51 -4.24 8.82 5.15
CA VAL A 51 -4.07 9.03 3.71
C VAL A 51 -3.53 7.77 3.02
N TRP A 52 -2.60 7.05 3.66
CA TRP A 52 -2.00 5.83 3.11
C TRP A 52 -3.04 4.71 2.93
N ARG A 53 -3.73 4.34 4.02
CA ARG A 53 -4.75 3.29 4.01
C ARG A 53 -5.88 3.61 3.03
N GLN A 54 -6.24 4.89 2.92
CA GLN A 54 -7.28 5.33 2.00
C GLN A 54 -6.83 5.16 0.56
N SER A 55 -5.62 5.62 0.24
CA SER A 55 -5.07 5.54 -1.11
C SER A 55 -4.97 4.09 -1.59
N PHE A 56 -4.49 3.18 -0.74
CA PHE A 56 -4.40 1.75 -1.06
C PHE A 56 -5.77 1.09 -1.20
N ALA A 57 -6.75 1.43 -0.35
CA ALA A 57 -8.11 0.91 -0.48
C ALA A 57 -8.76 1.34 -1.81
N LEU A 58 -8.59 2.61 -2.21
CA LEU A 58 -9.12 3.15 -3.46
C LEU A 58 -8.44 2.54 -4.68
N LEU A 59 -7.11 2.40 -4.65
CA LEU A 59 -6.34 1.71 -5.70
C LEU A 59 -6.80 0.26 -5.86
N ALA A 60 -6.93 -0.48 -4.76
CA ALA A 60 -7.38 -1.87 -4.77
C ALA A 60 -8.81 -2.04 -5.32
N GLN A 61 -9.75 -1.15 -4.98
CA GLN A 61 -11.08 -1.15 -5.59
C GLN A 61 -11.00 -0.92 -7.11
N ASN A 62 -10.19 0.05 -7.54
CA ASN A 62 -10.02 0.37 -8.95
C ASN A 62 -9.44 -0.80 -9.76
N THR A 63 -8.44 -1.51 -9.23
CA THR A 63 -7.81 -2.64 -9.94
C THR A 63 -8.74 -3.84 -10.14
N VAL A 64 -9.78 -3.98 -9.32
CA VAL A 64 -10.81 -5.03 -9.46
C VAL A 64 -12.07 -4.56 -10.20
N GLY A 65 -11.99 -3.38 -10.85
CA GLY A 65 -13.07 -2.82 -11.67
C GLY A 65 -14.21 -2.17 -10.89
N LEU A 66 -14.04 -1.95 -9.58
CA LEU A 66 -15.01 -1.21 -8.78
C LEU A 66 -14.77 0.30 -8.91
N ARG A 67 -15.85 1.07 -8.96
CA ARG A 67 -15.80 2.52 -8.82
C ARG A 67 -15.91 2.89 -7.34
N PRO A 68 -14.89 3.49 -6.73
CA PRO A 68 -14.98 3.88 -5.33
C PRO A 68 -16.10 4.87 -5.03
N SER A 69 -16.52 4.90 -3.77
CA SER A 69 -17.51 5.86 -3.30
C SER A 69 -17.02 7.30 -3.50
N PRO A 70 -17.82 8.23 -4.06
CA PRO A 70 -17.43 9.63 -4.17
C PRO A 70 -17.02 10.21 -2.81
N ARG A 71 -17.72 9.87 -1.73
CA ARG A 71 -17.38 10.31 -0.37
C ARG A 71 -15.97 9.87 0.07
N ALA A 72 -15.53 8.68 -0.34
CA ALA A 72 -14.21 8.18 -0.01
C ALA A 72 -13.11 8.90 -0.82
N VAL A 73 -13.40 9.21 -2.08
CA VAL A 73 -12.50 9.97 -2.95
C VAL A 73 -12.42 11.43 -2.49
N ASP A 74 -13.56 12.05 -2.20
CA ASP A 74 -13.67 13.42 -1.68
C ASP A 74 -12.96 13.56 -0.32
N TRP A 75 -13.05 12.53 0.53
CA TRP A 75 -12.30 12.51 1.78
C TRP A 75 -10.80 12.56 1.53
N LEU A 76 -10.27 11.73 0.60
CA LEU A 76 -8.85 11.75 0.23
C LEU A 76 -8.47 13.11 -0.34
N ALA A 77 -9.17 13.58 -1.38
CA ALA A 77 -8.87 14.86 -2.02
C ALA A 77 -8.93 16.04 -1.04
N GLY A 78 -9.86 16.01 -0.08
CA GLY A 78 -9.99 17.03 0.96
C GLY A 78 -8.82 17.08 1.95
N GLN A 79 -8.04 16.00 2.10
CA GLN A 79 -6.84 16.02 2.95
C GLN A 79 -5.74 16.93 2.39
N GLN A 80 -5.77 17.27 1.10
CA GLN A 80 -4.76 18.10 0.47
C GLN A 80 -4.71 19.51 1.07
N CYS A 81 -3.51 19.99 1.36
CA CYS A 81 -3.25 21.37 1.74
C CYS A 81 -3.19 22.29 0.51
N ALA A 82 -3.29 23.60 0.72
CA ALA A 82 -3.36 24.57 -0.38
C ALA A 82 -2.09 24.58 -1.27
N ASP A 83 -0.94 24.26 -0.68
CA ASP A 83 0.37 24.12 -1.33
C ASP A 83 0.53 22.79 -2.09
N GLY A 84 -0.41 21.86 -1.94
CA GLY A 84 -0.45 20.58 -2.64
C GLY A 84 -0.04 19.38 -1.78
N GLY A 85 0.62 19.60 -0.64
CA GLY A 85 1.07 18.52 0.25
C GLY A 85 -0.07 17.88 1.03
N PHE A 86 0.17 16.68 1.53
CA PHE A 86 -0.72 15.95 2.42
C PHE A 86 0.00 15.67 3.73
N ALA A 87 -0.67 15.83 4.87
CA ALA A 87 -0.26 15.18 6.11
C ALA A 87 -0.73 13.71 6.09
N SER A 88 -0.19 12.87 6.97
CA SER A 88 -0.65 11.47 7.11
C SER A 88 -2.14 11.39 7.45
N PHE A 89 -2.64 12.38 8.20
CA PHE A 89 -4.05 12.58 8.49
C PHE A 89 -4.34 13.99 9.01
N ARG A 90 -5.45 14.60 8.56
CA ARG A 90 -6.04 15.82 9.12
C ARG A 90 -7.42 15.49 9.66
N ALA A 91 -7.57 15.61 10.98
CA ALA A 91 -8.85 15.41 11.67
C ALA A 91 -9.94 16.38 11.20
N ASP A 92 -9.55 17.61 10.86
CA ASP A 92 -10.43 18.64 10.31
C ASP A 92 -9.80 19.24 9.05
N ALA A 93 -10.20 18.70 7.89
CA ALA A 93 -9.75 19.15 6.59
C ALA A 93 -10.28 20.54 6.19
N THR A 94 -11.25 21.11 6.93
CA THR A 94 -11.79 22.45 6.65
C THR A 94 -10.89 23.56 7.18
N LYS A 95 -10.04 23.26 8.16
CA LYS A 95 -9.02 24.19 8.66
C LYS A 95 -7.88 24.27 7.67
N ALA A 96 -7.52 25.48 7.24
CA ALA A 96 -6.36 25.70 6.40
C ALA A 96 -5.11 25.12 7.07
N CYS A 97 -4.25 24.50 6.26
CA CYS A 97 -2.93 24.08 6.73
C CYS A 97 -2.09 25.31 7.03
N ASP A 98 -1.27 25.20 8.06
CA ASP A 98 -0.33 26.22 8.52
C ASP A 98 1.10 25.67 8.49
N PRO A 99 2.13 26.50 8.75
CA PRO A 99 3.52 26.03 8.76
C PRO A 99 3.83 24.94 9.81
N ALA A 100 2.94 24.69 10.78
CA ALA A 100 3.09 23.64 11.78
C ALA A 100 2.39 22.33 11.37
N THR A 101 1.67 22.32 10.25
CA THR A 101 1.00 21.12 9.74
C THR A 101 2.06 20.10 9.30
N PRO A 102 2.08 18.89 9.87
CA PRO A 102 3.12 17.89 9.58
C PRO A 102 2.86 17.22 8.23
N LEU A 103 3.30 17.88 7.15
CA LEU A 103 3.22 17.33 5.81
C LEU A 103 4.18 16.13 5.64
N ASP A 104 3.74 15.17 4.85
CA ASP A 104 4.27 13.83 4.71
C ASP A 104 4.43 13.52 3.22
N THR A 105 5.68 13.27 2.80
CA THR A 105 6.00 12.98 1.39
C THR A 105 5.41 11.64 0.92
N ASN A 106 5.32 10.65 1.81
CA ASN A 106 4.77 9.33 1.52
C ASN A 106 3.26 9.39 1.34
N ALA A 107 2.56 10.05 2.28
CA ALA A 107 1.12 10.31 2.16
C ALA A 107 0.80 11.07 0.87
N THR A 108 1.57 12.10 0.55
CA THR A 108 1.40 12.89 -0.67
C THR A 108 1.59 12.03 -1.92
N ALA A 109 2.64 11.21 -1.94
CA ALA A 109 2.97 10.36 -3.08
C ALA A 109 1.95 9.24 -3.34
N VAL A 110 1.44 8.57 -2.29
CA VAL A 110 0.39 7.56 -2.49
C VAL A 110 -0.97 8.17 -2.84
N ALA A 111 -1.27 9.37 -2.34
CA ALA A 111 -2.45 10.13 -2.76
C ALA A 111 -2.39 10.52 -4.25
N VAL A 112 -1.21 10.94 -4.74
CA VAL A 112 -0.96 11.17 -6.18
C VAL A 112 -1.31 9.94 -6.99
N GLN A 113 -0.79 8.76 -6.60
CA GLN A 113 -1.04 7.51 -7.30
C GLN A 113 -2.53 7.15 -7.34
N ALA A 114 -3.22 7.24 -6.20
CA ALA A 114 -4.64 6.95 -6.10
C ALA A 114 -5.50 7.92 -6.93
N LEU A 115 -5.33 9.23 -6.74
CA LEU A 115 -6.11 10.24 -7.45
C LEU A 115 -5.85 10.20 -8.96
N LYS A 116 -4.62 9.91 -9.38
CA LYS A 116 -4.29 9.73 -10.80
C LYS A 116 -4.96 8.50 -11.39
N ALA A 117 -4.96 7.38 -10.69
CA ALA A 117 -5.58 6.14 -11.17
C ALA A 117 -7.11 6.22 -11.28
N LEU A 118 -7.76 7.01 -10.41
CA LEU A 118 -9.21 7.22 -10.44
C LEU A 118 -9.66 8.23 -11.51
N GLY A 119 -8.79 9.17 -11.89
CA GLY A 119 -9.07 10.21 -12.88
C GLY A 119 -9.95 11.35 -12.32
N GLY A 120 -10.06 12.46 -13.06
CA GLY A 120 -10.88 13.62 -12.66
C GLY A 120 -10.26 14.54 -11.61
N HIS A 121 -9.02 14.27 -11.18
CA HIS A 121 -8.31 15.01 -10.13
C HIS A 121 -6.98 15.62 -10.60
N ASP A 122 -6.83 15.90 -11.91
CA ASP A 122 -5.55 16.33 -12.50
C ASP A 122 -4.98 17.60 -11.84
N ALA A 123 -5.81 18.54 -11.43
CA ALA A 123 -5.36 19.75 -10.73
C ALA A 123 -4.78 19.44 -9.34
N ALA A 124 -5.40 18.50 -8.60
CA ALA A 124 -4.92 18.07 -7.28
C ALA A 124 -3.60 17.28 -7.43
N VAL A 125 -3.55 16.35 -8.39
CA VAL A 125 -2.35 15.58 -8.73
C VAL A 125 -1.19 16.51 -9.10
N LYS A 126 -1.43 17.49 -9.97
CA LYS A 126 -0.39 18.45 -10.38
C LYS A 126 0.16 19.22 -9.19
N LYS A 127 -0.70 19.75 -8.31
CA LYS A 127 -0.25 20.48 -7.11
C LYS A 127 0.59 19.62 -6.18
N ALA A 128 0.17 18.37 -5.95
CA ALA A 128 0.92 17.44 -5.11
C ALA A 128 2.29 17.08 -5.72
N VAL A 129 2.36 16.89 -7.05
CA VAL A 129 3.61 16.69 -7.77
C VAL A 129 4.52 17.92 -7.69
N ASP A 130 3.97 19.11 -7.90
CA ASP A 130 4.73 20.37 -7.78
C ASP A 130 5.28 20.54 -6.34
N TRP A 131 4.47 20.17 -5.34
CA TRP A 131 4.90 20.18 -3.93
C TRP A 131 6.04 19.19 -3.67
N LEU A 132 5.92 17.94 -4.13
CA LEU A 132 6.99 16.92 -4.01
C LEU A 132 8.30 17.39 -4.64
N LYS A 133 8.24 18.02 -5.82
CA LYS A 133 9.39 18.64 -6.49
C LYS A 133 10.01 19.77 -5.64
N SER A 134 9.19 20.54 -4.93
CA SER A 134 9.66 21.67 -4.12
C SER A 134 10.39 21.28 -2.83
N VAL A 135 10.11 20.07 -2.31
CA VAL A 135 10.69 19.55 -1.05
C VAL A 135 11.78 18.49 -1.28
N GLN A 136 12.23 18.32 -2.52
CA GLN A 136 13.35 17.43 -2.86
C GLN A 136 14.64 17.95 -2.23
N ASN A 137 15.42 17.04 -1.64
CA ASN A 137 16.70 17.36 -1.04
C ASN A 137 17.80 17.55 -2.09
N GLU A 138 18.90 18.19 -1.73
CA GLU A 138 20.01 18.48 -2.66
C GLU A 138 20.66 17.21 -3.23
N ASP A 139 20.66 16.11 -2.48
CA ASP A 139 21.12 14.79 -2.94
C ASP A 139 20.21 14.13 -3.99
N GLY A 140 19.05 14.75 -4.28
CA GLY A 140 18.06 14.25 -5.21
C GLY A 140 16.98 13.38 -4.56
N GLY A 141 17.16 12.96 -3.31
CA GLY A 141 16.21 12.12 -2.59
C GLY A 141 15.11 12.89 -1.85
N TRP A 142 14.30 12.12 -1.13
CA TRP A 142 13.25 12.62 -0.24
C TRP A 142 13.31 11.92 1.11
N ALA A 143 12.77 12.60 2.12
CA ALA A 143 12.53 12.05 3.44
C ALA A 143 11.04 12.07 3.75
N TYR A 144 10.60 11.21 4.68
CA TYR A 144 9.22 11.19 5.17
C TYR A 144 8.75 12.58 5.63
N VAL A 145 9.55 13.23 6.49
CA VAL A 145 9.36 14.64 6.88
C VAL A 145 10.22 15.54 5.99
N PRO A 146 9.63 16.46 5.21
CA PRO A 146 10.37 17.43 4.40
C PRO A 146 11.50 18.13 5.16
N GLY A 147 12.69 18.23 4.55
CA GLY A 147 13.88 18.84 5.15
C GLY A 147 14.70 17.93 6.07
N SER A 148 14.23 16.71 6.35
CA SER A 148 15.06 15.67 6.98
C SER A 148 16.00 15.04 5.94
N PRO A 149 17.08 14.34 6.37
CA PRO A 149 17.93 13.59 5.45
C PRO A 149 17.13 12.57 4.63
N SER A 150 17.47 12.43 3.35
CA SER A 150 16.83 11.47 2.46
C SER A 150 16.97 10.03 2.95
N GLU A 151 15.97 9.21 2.66
CA GLU A 151 16.04 7.76 2.85
C GLU A 151 15.38 7.00 1.69
N ALA A 152 15.70 5.72 1.56
CA ALA A 152 15.39 4.95 0.36
C ALA A 152 13.89 4.73 0.14
N SER A 153 13.11 4.51 1.20
CA SER A 153 11.69 4.19 1.09
C SER A 153 10.88 5.39 0.62
N SER A 154 11.00 6.58 1.22
CA SER A 154 10.27 7.76 0.73
C SER A 154 10.78 8.20 -0.63
N THR A 155 12.11 8.15 -0.88
CA THR A 155 12.64 8.41 -2.22
C THR A 155 11.99 7.51 -3.26
N SER A 156 11.86 6.21 -2.97
CA SER A 156 11.24 5.23 -3.86
C SER A 156 9.75 5.48 -4.09
N VAL A 157 9.00 5.79 -3.03
CA VAL A 157 7.55 6.05 -3.13
C VAL A 157 7.28 7.34 -3.91
N VAL A 158 8.12 8.37 -3.74
CA VAL A 158 8.04 9.62 -4.52
C VAL A 158 8.37 9.39 -6.00
N ILE A 159 9.45 8.67 -6.33
CA ILE A 159 9.77 8.31 -7.72
C ILE A 159 8.62 7.53 -8.37
N SER A 160 8.05 6.56 -7.66
CA SER A 160 6.89 5.79 -8.09
C SER A 160 5.67 6.68 -8.37
N ALA A 161 5.42 7.69 -7.51
CA ALA A 161 4.33 8.65 -7.70
C ALA A 161 4.56 9.59 -8.89
N LEU A 162 5.79 10.06 -9.10
CA LEU A 162 6.17 10.85 -10.27
C LEU A 162 5.92 10.06 -11.55
N ALA A 163 6.40 8.82 -11.61
CA ALA A 163 6.16 7.93 -12.75
C ALA A 163 4.66 7.69 -13.01
N ALA A 164 3.89 7.41 -11.95
CA ALA A 164 2.44 7.22 -12.06
C ALA A 164 1.70 8.48 -12.54
N ALA A 165 2.17 9.68 -12.14
CA ALA A 165 1.63 10.96 -12.59
C ALA A 165 1.97 11.27 -14.07
N GLY A 166 2.86 10.50 -14.70
CA GLY A 166 3.33 10.72 -16.07
C GLY A 166 4.55 11.64 -16.16
N GLU A 167 5.17 11.98 -15.03
CA GLU A 167 6.46 12.66 -14.99
C GLU A 167 7.57 11.67 -15.36
N LYS A 168 8.71 12.20 -15.82
CA LYS A 168 9.94 11.42 -16.01
C LYS A 168 10.82 11.64 -14.77
N PRO A 169 10.97 10.66 -13.87
CA PRO A 169 11.70 10.89 -12.62
C PRO A 169 13.17 11.31 -12.82
N ALA A 170 13.79 10.91 -13.94
CA ALA A 170 15.14 11.33 -14.31
C ALA A 170 15.25 12.83 -14.65
N ASP A 171 14.15 13.46 -15.10
CA ASP A 171 14.10 14.87 -15.46
C ASP A 171 13.71 15.76 -14.25
N VAL A 172 13.34 15.15 -13.12
CA VAL A 172 13.00 15.85 -11.87
C VAL A 172 14.25 15.97 -11.02
N THR A 173 14.86 17.16 -11.06
CA THR A 173 16.15 17.42 -10.40
C THR A 173 16.02 18.37 -9.22
N SER A 174 16.81 18.10 -8.19
CA SER A 174 17.06 19.01 -7.07
C SER A 174 17.71 20.33 -7.54
N LYS A 175 17.84 21.29 -6.63
CA LYS A 175 18.52 22.56 -6.92
C LYS A 175 20.00 22.36 -7.25
N ALA A 176 20.64 21.33 -6.72
CA ALA A 176 21.98 20.88 -7.08
C ALA A 176 22.05 20.04 -8.37
N GLY A 177 20.94 19.85 -9.09
CA GLY A 177 20.90 19.12 -10.36
C GLY A 177 20.95 17.59 -10.21
N LYS A 178 20.61 17.05 -9.03
CA LYS A 178 20.53 15.60 -8.79
C LYS A 178 19.11 15.09 -9.01
N SER A 179 18.97 14.03 -9.79
CA SER A 179 17.68 13.37 -10.03
C SER A 179 17.25 12.53 -8.82
N GLY A 180 15.97 12.13 -8.80
CA GLY A 180 15.50 11.13 -7.83
C GLY A 180 16.31 9.83 -7.86
N TYR A 181 16.76 9.41 -9.05
CA TYR A 181 17.57 8.21 -9.19
C TYR A 181 18.98 8.36 -8.63
N ASP A 182 19.61 9.53 -8.73
CA ASP A 182 20.90 9.79 -8.08
C ASP A 182 20.78 9.62 -6.55
N GLY A 183 19.73 10.17 -5.96
CA GLY A 183 19.44 10.02 -4.54
C GLY A 183 19.17 8.57 -4.16
N LEU A 184 18.31 7.87 -4.90
CA LEU A 184 17.95 6.47 -4.63
C LEU A 184 19.17 5.53 -4.71
N LEU A 185 19.98 5.65 -5.77
CA LEU A 185 21.13 4.78 -5.99
C LEU A 185 22.21 4.93 -4.91
N SER A 186 22.23 6.03 -4.17
CA SER A 186 23.11 6.20 -3.01
C SER A 186 22.82 5.23 -1.86
N PHE A 187 21.61 4.65 -1.82
CA PHE A 187 21.20 3.66 -0.82
C PHE A 187 21.38 2.21 -1.28
N ARG A 188 21.96 1.99 -2.47
CA ARG A 188 22.18 0.65 -3.02
C ARG A 188 23.39 -0.02 -2.37
N LEU A 189 23.23 -1.29 -2.02
CA LEU A 189 24.32 -2.18 -1.63
C LEU A 189 24.90 -2.84 -2.89
N GLY A 190 25.96 -2.24 -3.43
CA GLY A 190 26.65 -2.73 -4.63
C GLY A 190 27.56 -3.93 -4.38
N CYS A 191 28.47 -4.21 -5.31
CA CYS A 191 29.34 -5.39 -5.26
C CYS A 191 30.31 -5.45 -4.07
N ALA A 192 30.58 -4.33 -3.42
CA ALA A 192 31.39 -4.25 -2.20
C ALA A 192 30.61 -4.56 -0.92
N ALA A 193 29.30 -4.85 -1.01
CA ALA A 193 28.47 -5.15 0.16
C ALA A 193 28.91 -6.45 0.84
N GLU A 194 29.00 -6.37 2.17
CA GLU A 194 29.29 -7.50 3.05
C GLU A 194 28.21 -7.61 4.14
N PRO A 195 27.62 -8.81 4.35
CA PRO A 195 27.91 -10.06 3.64
C PRO A 195 27.52 -10.02 2.15
N ALA A 196 28.14 -10.88 1.33
CA ALA A 196 27.83 -10.97 -0.10
C ALA A 196 26.34 -11.24 -0.43
N SER A 197 25.58 -11.79 0.52
CA SER A 197 24.12 -11.95 0.41
C SER A 197 23.35 -10.64 0.35
N ASP A 198 23.96 -9.52 0.75
CA ASP A 198 23.33 -8.20 0.78
C ASP A 198 23.49 -7.44 -0.54
N ARG A 199 24.25 -8.00 -1.50
CA ARG A 199 24.46 -7.38 -2.82
C ARG A 199 23.15 -7.27 -3.58
N GLY A 200 22.90 -6.09 -4.12
CA GLY A 200 21.66 -5.73 -4.83
C GLY A 200 20.58 -5.16 -3.93
N ALA A 201 20.67 -5.33 -2.60
CA ALA A 201 19.71 -4.75 -1.68
C ALA A 201 19.79 -3.21 -1.67
N PHE A 202 18.76 -2.61 -1.09
CA PHE A 202 18.78 -1.22 -0.66
C PHE A 202 18.69 -1.16 0.86
N GLY A 203 19.42 -0.22 1.46
CA GLY A 203 19.27 0.08 2.88
C GLY A 203 18.21 1.15 3.10
N TYR A 204 17.63 1.21 4.30
CA TYR A 204 16.66 2.26 4.64
C TYR A 204 17.34 3.63 4.73
N GLN A 205 18.20 3.80 5.74
CA GLN A 205 19.05 4.98 5.92
C GLN A 205 20.39 4.59 6.54
N PRO A 206 21.47 5.36 6.31
CA PRO A 206 22.73 5.13 7.00
C PRO A 206 22.58 5.27 8.52
N ALA A 207 23.13 4.32 9.27
CA ALA A 207 23.21 4.33 10.73
C ALA A 207 24.64 3.97 11.16
N ASP A 208 25.25 4.83 11.98
CA ASP A 208 26.64 4.65 12.46
C ASP A 208 27.66 4.40 11.34
N GLY A 209 27.49 5.10 10.21
CA GLY A 209 28.35 4.96 9.03
C GLY A 209 28.17 3.66 8.24
N LYS A 210 27.16 2.85 8.58
CA LYS A 210 26.79 1.63 7.87
C LYS A 210 25.44 1.77 7.20
N LEU A 211 25.23 1.00 6.13
CA LEU A 211 23.96 0.92 5.43
C LEU A 211 23.52 -0.55 5.40
N PRO A 212 22.72 -1.00 6.38
CA PRO A 212 22.28 -2.40 6.42
C PRO A 212 21.24 -2.65 5.33
N ALA A 213 21.27 -3.85 4.73
CA ALA A 213 20.22 -4.29 3.81
C ALA A 213 18.84 -4.25 4.49
N ASN A 214 17.83 -3.76 3.77
CA ASN A 214 16.47 -3.65 4.25
C ASN A 214 15.50 -4.11 3.15
N ALA A 215 14.73 -5.16 3.44
CA ALA A 215 13.89 -5.78 2.42
C ALA A 215 12.69 -4.90 1.99
N ASP A 216 12.14 -4.09 2.90
CA ASP A 216 11.08 -3.12 2.57
C ASP A 216 11.60 -2.03 1.62
N ALA A 217 12.71 -1.37 2.00
CA ALA A 217 13.39 -0.41 1.14
C ALA A 217 13.78 -1.01 -0.22
N THR A 218 14.19 -2.28 -0.24
CA THR A 218 14.54 -3.00 -1.47
C THR A 218 13.31 -3.25 -2.37
N ALA A 219 12.16 -3.61 -1.79
CA ALA A 219 10.92 -3.77 -2.54
C ALA A 219 10.44 -2.45 -3.14
N ALA A 220 10.46 -1.37 -2.35
CA ALA A 220 10.12 -0.03 -2.81
C ALA A 220 11.08 0.44 -3.93
N ALA A 221 12.39 0.27 -3.74
CA ALA A 221 13.42 0.63 -4.72
C ALA A 221 13.29 -0.16 -6.03
N THR A 222 12.84 -1.41 -5.97
CA THR A 222 12.56 -2.22 -7.16
C THR A 222 11.47 -1.57 -8.03
N LEU A 223 10.35 -1.15 -7.42
CA LEU A 223 9.28 -0.46 -8.16
C LEU A 223 9.76 0.88 -8.72
N ALA A 224 10.44 1.68 -7.90
CA ALA A 224 10.96 2.98 -8.28
C ALA A 224 11.95 2.90 -9.45
N GLY A 225 12.92 1.98 -9.39
CA GLY A 225 13.91 1.79 -10.44
C GLY A 225 13.33 1.29 -11.77
N LEU A 226 12.19 0.58 -11.72
CA LEU A 226 11.43 0.18 -12.90
C LEU A 226 10.43 1.26 -13.38
N GLY A 227 10.35 2.40 -12.69
CA GLY A 227 9.38 3.46 -12.97
C GLY A 227 7.93 2.99 -12.80
N LYS A 228 7.66 2.12 -11.82
CA LYS A 228 6.34 1.56 -11.54
C LYS A 228 5.74 2.18 -10.27
N GLY A 229 4.42 2.39 -10.30
CA GLY A 229 3.64 2.70 -9.11
C GLY A 229 3.21 1.45 -8.33
N ALA A 230 2.40 1.64 -7.30
CA ALA A 230 1.82 0.58 -6.48
C ALA A 230 0.88 -0.36 -7.26
N VAL A 231 0.28 0.12 -8.36
CA VAL A 231 -0.51 -0.72 -9.28
C VAL A 231 0.39 -1.28 -10.36
N VAL A 232 0.71 -2.56 -10.23
CA VAL A 232 1.55 -3.31 -11.17
C VAL A 232 0.68 -4.26 -11.97
N ALA A 233 0.63 -4.08 -13.29
CA ALA A 233 -0.01 -5.06 -14.17
C ALA A 233 0.81 -6.36 -14.24
N PRO A 234 0.16 -7.53 -14.38
CA PRO A 234 0.88 -8.79 -14.56
C PRO A 234 1.91 -8.72 -15.69
N ALA A 235 3.17 -8.99 -15.38
CA ALA A 235 4.21 -9.07 -16.38
C ALA A 235 3.95 -10.25 -17.35
N GLY A 236 4.13 -10.01 -18.65
CA GLY A 236 4.07 -11.06 -19.67
C GLY A 236 5.33 -11.94 -19.69
N ALA A 237 6.47 -11.37 -19.31
CA ALA A 237 7.72 -12.11 -19.11
C ALA A 237 7.77 -12.71 -17.70
N ASP A 238 8.39 -13.88 -17.59
CA ASP A 238 8.60 -14.59 -16.33
C ASP A 238 9.94 -15.32 -16.38
N THR A 239 10.97 -14.67 -15.83
CA THR A 239 12.32 -15.23 -15.73
C THR A 239 12.69 -15.39 -14.26
N PRO A 240 13.55 -16.36 -13.90
CA PRO A 240 14.08 -16.41 -12.55
C PRO A 240 14.82 -15.12 -12.19
N ALA A 241 14.53 -14.57 -11.00
CA ALA A 241 15.33 -13.49 -10.43
C ALA A 241 16.71 -14.03 -10.05
N THR A 242 17.76 -13.23 -10.29
CA THR A 242 19.13 -13.57 -9.93
C THR A 242 19.78 -12.42 -9.19
N ALA A 243 20.38 -12.70 -8.03
CA ALA A 243 21.22 -11.72 -7.35
C ALA A 243 22.38 -11.29 -8.26
N PRO A 244 22.90 -10.05 -8.09
CA PRO A 244 24.02 -9.57 -8.88
C PRO A 244 25.24 -10.50 -8.79
N ALA A 245 25.59 -11.13 -9.91
CA ALA A 245 26.90 -11.75 -10.08
C ALA A 245 27.89 -10.59 -10.15
N CYS A 246 28.70 -10.40 -9.12
CA CYS A 246 29.69 -9.31 -9.03
C CYS A 246 31.08 -9.86 -9.37
N PRO A 247 31.41 -10.12 -10.66
CA PRO A 247 32.72 -10.62 -11.03
C PRO A 247 33.79 -9.54 -10.80
N ALA A 248 34.96 -9.98 -10.36
CA ALA A 248 36.08 -9.09 -10.07
C ALA A 248 36.50 -8.31 -11.32
N GLY A 249 36.61 -6.98 -11.19
CA GLY A 249 37.08 -6.09 -12.26
C GLY A 249 36.07 -5.80 -13.37
N ALA A 250 34.81 -6.21 -13.23
CA ALA A 250 33.74 -5.79 -14.14
C ALA A 250 33.08 -4.48 -13.67
N ASP A 251 32.61 -3.69 -14.63
CA ASP A 251 31.76 -2.54 -14.35
C ASP A 251 30.44 -3.00 -13.70
N ASP A 252 29.95 -2.22 -12.75
CA ASP A 252 28.64 -2.42 -12.12
C ASP A 252 27.62 -1.48 -12.81
N PRO A 253 26.91 -1.92 -13.87
CA PRO A 253 25.98 -1.06 -14.60
C PRO A 253 24.88 -0.51 -13.70
N ALA A 254 24.47 -1.28 -12.70
CA ALA A 254 23.49 -0.88 -11.71
C ALA A 254 23.98 0.23 -10.76
N ALA A 255 25.25 0.64 -10.84
CA ALA A 255 25.75 1.81 -10.11
C ALA A 255 25.20 3.13 -10.68
N THR A 256 24.74 3.11 -11.94
CA THR A 256 24.21 4.31 -12.63
C THR A 256 22.88 4.06 -13.34
N ASP A 257 22.52 2.80 -13.61
CA ASP A 257 21.26 2.43 -14.23
C ASP A 257 20.22 1.98 -13.17
N PRO A 258 19.13 2.74 -12.95
CA PRO A 258 18.11 2.41 -11.97
C PRO A 258 17.33 1.13 -12.32
N ALA A 259 17.17 0.79 -13.61
CA ALA A 259 16.49 -0.43 -14.01
C ALA A 259 17.36 -1.67 -13.72
N ALA A 260 18.67 -1.59 -13.99
CA ALA A 260 19.62 -2.63 -13.61
C ALA A 260 19.70 -2.78 -12.08
N ALA A 261 19.67 -1.67 -11.33
CA ALA A 261 19.62 -1.70 -9.87
C ALA A 261 18.35 -2.39 -9.35
N ALA A 262 17.19 -2.12 -9.95
CA ALA A 262 15.94 -2.78 -9.60
C ALA A 262 15.96 -4.30 -9.87
N GLN A 263 16.61 -4.75 -10.95
CA GLN A 263 16.79 -6.17 -11.24
C GLN A 263 17.68 -6.85 -10.17
N GLY A 264 18.75 -6.17 -9.73
CA GLY A 264 19.57 -6.64 -8.61
C GLY A 264 18.80 -6.71 -7.28
N ALA A 265 17.97 -5.71 -7.00
CA ALA A 265 17.09 -5.66 -5.83
C ALA A 265 16.07 -6.82 -5.84
N ALA A 266 15.46 -7.10 -6.99
CA ALA A 266 14.57 -8.24 -7.17
C ALA A 266 15.31 -9.57 -6.95
N GLY A 267 16.56 -9.69 -7.40
CA GLY A 267 17.44 -10.82 -7.10
C GLY A 267 17.67 -11.04 -5.61
N TYR A 268 17.97 -9.97 -4.85
CA TYR A 268 18.10 -10.04 -3.40
C TYR A 268 16.81 -10.53 -2.72
N LEU A 269 15.66 -9.95 -3.07
CA LEU A 269 14.37 -10.32 -2.49
C LEU A 269 14.04 -11.79 -2.77
N ALA A 270 14.29 -12.27 -3.98
CA ALA A 270 14.08 -13.67 -4.33
C ALA A 270 14.93 -14.61 -3.47
N GLU A 271 16.21 -14.30 -3.25
CA GLU A 271 17.06 -15.10 -2.36
C GLU A 271 16.59 -15.08 -0.91
N ALA A 272 16.21 -13.91 -0.40
CA ALA A 272 15.70 -13.76 0.96
C ALA A 272 14.43 -14.62 1.21
N LEU A 273 13.58 -14.76 0.20
CA LEU A 273 12.34 -15.53 0.29
C LEU A 273 12.53 -17.06 0.18
N LYS A 274 13.64 -17.55 -0.38
CA LYS A 274 13.82 -19.00 -0.65
C LYS A 274 13.75 -19.88 0.59
N LYS A 275 14.18 -19.37 1.74
CA LYS A 275 14.30 -20.15 2.97
C LYS A 275 12.93 -20.51 3.55
N ASP A 276 12.10 -19.49 3.80
CA ASP A 276 10.87 -19.64 4.59
C ASP A 276 9.61 -19.31 3.77
N GLY A 277 9.76 -18.82 2.54
CA GLY A 277 8.64 -18.29 1.75
C GLY A 277 8.10 -16.97 2.28
N HIS A 278 8.78 -16.32 3.21
CA HIS A 278 8.40 -15.01 3.71
C HIS A 278 9.62 -14.24 4.19
N LEU A 279 9.48 -12.92 4.27
CA LEU A 279 10.44 -12.06 4.94
C LEU A 279 10.22 -12.10 6.45
N THR A 280 11.26 -11.75 7.20
CA THR A 280 11.24 -11.75 8.66
C THR A 280 11.31 -10.32 9.17
N ALA A 281 10.47 -9.98 10.15
CA ALA A 281 10.44 -8.67 10.76
C ALA A 281 11.68 -8.46 11.63
N ALA A 282 12.43 -7.40 11.38
CA ALA A 282 13.52 -6.96 12.25
C ALA A 282 12.94 -6.15 13.41
N THR A 283 12.43 -6.82 14.45
CA THR A 283 11.89 -6.15 15.64
C THR A 283 12.99 -5.96 16.70
N PRO A 284 13.39 -4.72 17.05
CA PRO A 284 14.39 -4.50 18.08
C PRO A 284 13.96 -5.11 19.42
N GLY A 285 14.82 -5.95 20.00
CA GLY A 285 14.56 -6.58 21.30
C GLY A 285 13.62 -7.79 21.27
N ALA A 286 13.22 -8.28 20.08
CA ALA A 286 12.52 -9.56 19.98
C ALA A 286 13.51 -10.73 20.01
N ASP A 287 13.25 -11.70 20.89
CA ASP A 287 14.08 -12.90 21.03
C ASP A 287 13.88 -13.93 19.92
N GLN A 288 12.83 -13.76 19.10
CA GLN A 288 12.48 -14.67 18.02
C GLN A 288 12.11 -13.90 16.74
N PRO A 289 12.62 -14.35 15.58
CA PRO A 289 12.18 -13.82 14.29
C PRO A 289 10.69 -14.10 14.10
N THR A 290 9.95 -13.10 13.64
CA THR A 290 8.52 -13.25 13.29
C THR A 290 8.31 -12.99 11.81
N PRO A 291 7.37 -13.70 11.15
CA PRO A 291 7.07 -13.43 9.75
C PRO A 291 6.56 -12.00 9.55
N ASP A 292 7.10 -11.32 8.55
CA ASP A 292 6.65 -9.99 8.13
C ASP A 292 5.69 -10.12 6.95
N THR A 293 4.39 -10.12 7.23
CA THR A 293 3.37 -10.33 6.18
C THR A 293 3.30 -9.16 5.22
N GLY A 294 3.48 -7.92 5.69
CA GLY A 294 3.42 -6.72 4.86
C GLY A 294 4.57 -6.68 3.88
N ASN A 295 5.81 -6.75 4.39
CA ASN A 295 6.99 -6.72 3.54
C ASN A 295 7.04 -7.92 2.59
N THR A 296 6.52 -9.08 3.00
CA THR A 296 6.39 -10.24 2.09
C THR A 296 5.44 -9.93 0.92
N ALA A 297 4.32 -9.24 1.16
CA ALA A 297 3.40 -8.83 0.10
C ALA A 297 4.05 -7.80 -0.85
N ASP A 298 4.79 -6.83 -0.31
CA ASP A 298 5.51 -5.84 -1.11
C ASP A 298 6.63 -6.47 -1.94
N ALA A 299 7.36 -7.44 -1.39
CA ALA A 299 8.37 -8.21 -2.12
C ALA A 299 7.76 -9.02 -3.28
N VAL A 300 6.57 -9.61 -3.08
CA VAL A 300 5.86 -10.31 -4.16
C VAL A 300 5.44 -9.34 -5.27
N ILE A 301 4.94 -8.14 -4.93
CA ILE A 301 4.61 -7.09 -5.89
C ILE A 301 5.86 -6.65 -6.67
N ALA A 302 6.98 -6.40 -5.97
CA ALA A 302 8.25 -6.02 -6.55
C ALA A 302 8.79 -7.08 -7.54
N LEU A 303 8.80 -8.35 -7.15
CA LEU A 303 9.22 -9.46 -8.01
C LEU A 303 8.31 -9.61 -9.24
N ALA A 304 6.99 -9.47 -9.05
CA ALA A 304 6.05 -9.50 -10.18
C ALA A 304 6.30 -8.33 -11.15
N ALA A 305 6.57 -7.13 -10.63
CA ALA A 305 6.91 -5.95 -11.43
C ALA A 305 8.20 -6.13 -12.24
N ALA A 306 9.20 -6.80 -11.65
CA ALA A 306 10.48 -7.11 -12.27
C ALA A 306 10.41 -8.26 -13.29
N GLY A 307 9.27 -8.96 -13.40
CA GLY A 307 9.09 -10.08 -14.32
C GLY A 307 9.57 -11.43 -13.75
N HIS A 308 9.51 -11.62 -12.43
CA HIS A 308 10.01 -12.80 -11.73
C HIS A 308 8.93 -13.50 -10.89
N LYS A 309 7.77 -13.76 -11.49
CA LYS A 309 6.62 -14.36 -10.78
C LYS A 309 6.95 -15.77 -10.27
N GLN A 310 7.76 -16.54 -11.00
CA GLN A 310 8.27 -17.83 -10.52
C GLN A 310 9.05 -17.70 -9.21
N SER A 311 9.92 -16.69 -9.09
CA SER A 311 10.67 -16.44 -7.86
C SER A 311 9.77 -15.96 -6.71
N ALA A 312 8.63 -15.32 -7.02
CA ALA A 312 7.65 -14.89 -6.03
C ALA A 312 6.68 -15.99 -5.58
N ALA A 313 6.60 -17.11 -6.30
CA ALA A 313 5.52 -18.09 -6.15
C ALA A 313 5.42 -18.70 -4.75
N GLY A 314 6.56 -19.07 -4.15
CA GLY A 314 6.59 -19.60 -2.79
C GLY A 314 6.02 -18.62 -1.76
N ALA A 315 6.36 -17.34 -1.90
CA ALA A 315 5.87 -16.29 -1.01
C ALA A 315 4.40 -15.94 -1.23
N LEU A 316 3.94 -15.99 -2.48
CA LEU A 316 2.53 -15.87 -2.79
C LEU A 316 1.69 -16.98 -2.13
N GLU A 317 2.15 -18.23 -2.18
CA GLU A 317 1.46 -19.34 -1.51
C GLU A 317 1.50 -19.20 0.02
N TRP A 318 2.61 -18.72 0.58
CA TRP A 318 2.70 -18.41 2.00
C TRP A 318 1.69 -17.31 2.40
N LEU A 319 1.58 -16.23 1.62
CA LEU A 319 0.61 -15.16 1.88
C LEU A 319 -0.83 -15.68 1.86
N LYS A 320 -1.19 -16.53 0.87
CA LYS A 320 -2.51 -17.16 0.82
C LYS A 320 -2.81 -17.97 2.09
N ALA A 321 -1.82 -18.69 2.62
CA ALA A 321 -2.01 -19.50 3.81
C ALA A 321 -2.02 -18.70 5.14
N ASN A 322 -1.32 -17.56 5.21
CA ASN A 322 -0.99 -16.93 6.50
C ASN A 322 -1.52 -15.48 6.69
N SER A 323 -1.96 -14.80 5.62
CA SER A 323 -2.26 -13.36 5.70
C SER A 323 -3.65 -12.99 6.25
N ALA A 324 -4.57 -13.95 6.36
CA ALA A 324 -5.98 -13.66 6.69
C ALA A 324 -6.15 -12.96 8.05
N GLN A 325 -5.41 -13.39 9.08
CA GLN A 325 -5.48 -12.78 10.41
C GLN A 325 -4.82 -11.39 10.44
N TRP A 326 -3.72 -11.19 9.70
CA TRP A 326 -3.03 -9.91 9.60
C TRP A 326 -3.88 -8.85 8.89
N ALA A 327 -4.60 -9.23 7.83
CA ALA A 327 -5.41 -8.30 7.06
C ALA A 327 -6.79 -8.00 7.66
N LYS A 328 -7.25 -8.79 8.65
CA LYS A 328 -8.61 -8.71 9.18
C LYS A 328 -8.95 -7.31 9.71
N GLY A 329 -9.85 -6.61 9.01
CA GLY A 329 -10.31 -5.27 9.38
C GLY A 329 -9.29 -4.15 9.14
N ASN A 330 -8.16 -4.45 8.48
CA ASN A 330 -7.12 -3.49 8.13
C ASN A 330 -7.20 -3.15 6.63
N PRO A 331 -7.68 -1.95 6.24
CA PRO A 331 -7.86 -1.59 4.84
C PRO A 331 -6.55 -1.50 4.05
N ALA A 332 -5.46 -1.05 4.68
CA ALA A 332 -4.16 -0.98 4.02
C ALA A 332 -3.66 -2.39 3.69
N ALA A 333 -3.72 -3.30 4.66
CA ALA A 333 -3.32 -4.70 4.47
C ALA A 333 -4.18 -5.42 3.42
N LEU A 334 -5.52 -5.26 3.47
CA LEU A 334 -6.43 -5.80 2.47
C LEU A 334 -6.17 -5.21 1.08
N GLY A 335 -5.95 -3.90 1.01
CA GLY A 335 -5.59 -3.21 -0.23
C GLY A 335 -4.29 -3.76 -0.82
N THR A 336 -3.24 -3.89 -0.01
CA THR A 336 -1.96 -4.47 -0.43
C THR A 336 -2.12 -5.89 -0.95
N LEU A 337 -2.87 -6.78 -0.27
CA LEU A 337 -3.09 -8.15 -0.77
C LEU A 337 -3.89 -8.20 -2.08
N ILE A 338 -4.84 -7.28 -2.28
CA ILE A 338 -5.53 -7.15 -3.57
C ILE A 338 -4.56 -6.69 -4.66
N LEU A 339 -3.64 -5.76 -4.36
CA LEU A 339 -2.59 -5.34 -5.29
C LEU A 339 -1.59 -6.48 -5.56
N THR A 340 -1.24 -7.29 -4.55
CA THR A 340 -0.45 -8.52 -4.72
C THR A 340 -1.15 -9.50 -5.67
N ALA A 341 -2.46 -9.73 -5.47
CA ALA A 341 -3.24 -10.59 -6.34
C ALA A 341 -3.29 -10.05 -7.79
N HIS A 342 -3.49 -8.74 -7.93
CA HIS A 342 -3.46 -8.05 -9.22
C HIS A 342 -2.10 -8.19 -9.93
N ALA A 343 -0.99 -7.94 -9.25
CA ALA A 343 0.36 -8.03 -9.82
C ALA A 343 0.74 -9.45 -10.24
N THR A 344 0.24 -10.45 -9.53
CA THR A 344 0.52 -11.87 -9.80
C THR A 344 -0.50 -12.53 -10.73
N GLY A 345 -1.61 -11.85 -11.05
CA GLY A 345 -2.70 -12.39 -11.86
C GLY A 345 -3.55 -13.45 -11.14
N THR A 346 -3.55 -13.46 -9.80
CA THR A 346 -4.42 -14.33 -8.99
C THR A 346 -5.75 -13.64 -8.66
N ASP A 347 -6.80 -14.43 -8.35
CA ASP A 347 -8.12 -13.86 -8.03
C ASP A 347 -8.17 -13.37 -6.56
N PRO A 348 -8.33 -12.05 -6.31
CA PRO A 348 -8.46 -11.52 -4.95
C PRO A 348 -9.75 -11.93 -4.25
N ARG A 349 -10.76 -12.47 -4.96
CA ARG A 349 -12.02 -12.95 -4.36
C ARG A 349 -11.92 -14.36 -3.77
N SER A 350 -10.83 -15.06 -4.04
CA SER A 350 -10.56 -16.41 -3.52
C SER A 350 -9.13 -16.57 -3.00
N PHE A 351 -8.54 -15.50 -2.47
CA PHE A 351 -7.15 -15.48 -2.04
C PHE A 351 -6.99 -16.24 -0.72
N GLY A 352 -6.43 -17.45 -0.78
CA GLY A 352 -6.30 -18.30 0.41
C GLY A 352 -7.65 -18.67 1.04
N GLY A 353 -8.71 -18.72 0.24
CA GLY A 353 -10.09 -18.93 0.73
C GLY A 353 -10.76 -17.68 1.31
N THR A 354 -10.13 -16.51 1.23
CA THR A 354 -10.69 -15.23 1.67
C THR A 354 -11.09 -14.37 0.46
N ASP A 355 -12.30 -13.81 0.48
CA ASP A 355 -12.70 -12.75 -0.44
C ASP A 355 -12.16 -11.41 0.08
N LEU A 356 -10.98 -11.02 -0.40
CA LEU A 356 -10.32 -9.78 0.02
C LEU A 356 -11.12 -8.55 -0.40
N VAL A 357 -11.80 -8.61 -1.54
CA VAL A 357 -12.59 -7.49 -2.07
C VAL A 357 -13.79 -7.23 -1.18
N ALA A 358 -14.53 -8.28 -0.81
CA ALA A 358 -15.63 -8.17 0.14
C ALA A 358 -15.14 -7.69 1.52
N ALA A 359 -14.02 -8.23 2.00
CA ALA A 359 -13.43 -7.83 3.26
C ALA A 359 -13.02 -6.34 3.26
N LEU A 360 -12.37 -5.84 2.20
CA LEU A 360 -12.01 -4.43 2.07
C LEU A 360 -13.24 -3.53 2.05
N ASN A 361 -14.24 -3.87 1.24
CA ASN A 361 -15.48 -3.11 1.11
C ASN A 361 -16.28 -3.05 2.42
N ALA A 362 -16.14 -4.05 3.29
CA ALA A 362 -16.76 -4.05 4.62
C ALA A 362 -16.10 -3.06 5.59
N THR A 363 -14.92 -2.51 5.27
CA THR A 363 -14.20 -1.57 6.15
C THR A 363 -14.50 -0.09 5.87
N GLY A 364 -15.22 0.24 4.80
CA GLY A 364 -15.43 1.63 4.38
C GLY A 364 -16.71 1.87 3.58
N PRO A 365 -16.87 3.06 3.00
CA PRO A 365 -18.02 3.39 2.16
C PRO A 365 -18.18 2.43 0.98
N SER A 366 -19.41 2.01 0.71
CA SER A 366 -19.69 1.09 -0.40
C SER A 366 -19.29 1.70 -1.75
N PRO A 367 -18.68 0.90 -2.65
CA PRO A 367 -18.47 1.28 -4.05
C PRO A 367 -19.77 1.70 -4.73
N GLN A 368 -19.64 2.47 -5.81
CA GLN A 368 -20.79 2.82 -6.64
C GLN A 368 -21.37 1.59 -7.31
N THR A 369 -22.70 1.47 -7.31
CA THR A 369 -23.38 0.49 -8.14
C THR A 369 -23.11 0.85 -9.61
N PRO A 370 -22.76 -0.12 -10.49
CA PRO A 370 -22.71 0.14 -11.91
C PRO A 370 -24.02 0.77 -12.34
N ALA A 371 -23.97 1.91 -13.04
CA ALA A 371 -25.17 2.49 -13.60
C ALA A 371 -25.80 1.42 -14.49
N THR A 372 -26.97 0.90 -14.10
CA THR A 372 -27.81 0.15 -15.01
C THR A 372 -28.21 1.12 -16.10
N GLY A 373 -27.45 1.11 -17.20
CA GLY A 373 -27.77 1.87 -18.38
C GLY A 373 -29.22 1.55 -18.72
N GLY A 374 -30.08 2.56 -18.60
CA GLY A 374 -31.46 2.44 -19.05
C GLY A 374 -31.39 2.08 -20.53
N MET A 375 -31.70 0.83 -20.86
CA MET A 375 -32.24 0.53 -22.17
C MET A 375 -33.53 1.35 -22.26
N THR A 376 -33.42 2.55 -22.80
CA THR A 376 -34.56 3.23 -23.41
C THR A 376 -35.13 2.25 -24.41
N LYS A 377 -36.29 1.67 -24.09
CA LYS A 377 -37.14 1.03 -25.08
C LYS A 377 -37.28 2.04 -26.21
N ALA A 378 -36.72 1.70 -27.36
CA ALA A 378 -37.09 2.39 -28.58
C ALA A 378 -38.56 2.09 -28.81
N ASP A 379 -39.42 3.10 -28.66
CA ASP A 379 -40.81 3.05 -29.09
C ASP A 379 -40.81 2.93 -30.62
N GLY A 380 -40.83 1.68 -31.10
CA GLY A 380 -41.08 1.36 -32.50
C GLY A 380 -42.55 1.61 -32.81
N LYS A 381 -42.82 2.70 -33.53
CA LYS A 381 -44.12 2.98 -34.15
C LYS A 381 -44.46 1.91 -35.19
N ASP A 382 -45.71 1.46 -35.11
CA ASP A 382 -46.36 0.55 -36.05
C ASP A 382 -46.39 1.10 -37.49
N ALA A 383 -46.17 0.20 -38.46
CA ALA A 383 -46.66 0.32 -39.84
C ALA A 383 -46.82 -1.07 -40.47
N ASP A 384 -48.08 -1.53 -40.49
CA ASP A 384 -48.81 -2.35 -41.47
C ASP A 384 -48.14 -3.46 -42.29
N GLY A 385 -48.73 -4.67 -42.21
CA GLY A 385 -48.57 -5.71 -43.24
C GLY A 385 -49.06 -7.12 -42.86
N SER A 386 -50.34 -7.41 -43.14
CA SER A 386 -51.00 -8.73 -43.24
C SER A 386 -50.11 -9.87 -43.82
N GLY A 387 -50.15 -11.14 -43.43
CA GLY A 387 -51.06 -11.88 -42.55
C GLY A 387 -50.75 -13.39 -42.45
N ASN A 388 -51.57 -14.06 -41.62
CA ASN A 388 -51.86 -15.49 -41.46
C ASN A 388 -50.86 -16.46 -40.80
N GLY A 389 -51.28 -17.00 -39.65
CA GLY A 389 -50.92 -18.36 -39.22
C GLY A 389 -50.75 -18.57 -37.71
N ALA A 390 -51.79 -18.34 -36.91
CA ALA A 390 -51.80 -18.68 -35.50
C ALA A 390 -51.91 -20.20 -35.27
N ILE A 391 -50.95 -20.81 -34.56
CA ILE A 391 -51.18 -21.98 -33.69
C ILE A 391 -50.36 -21.76 -32.42
N GLY A 392 -51.06 -21.48 -31.32
CA GLY A 392 -50.47 -21.28 -30.00
C GLY A 392 -50.43 -22.57 -29.18
N TRP A 393 -49.55 -22.61 -28.19
CA TRP A 393 -49.75 -23.34 -26.95
C TRP A 393 -49.27 -22.47 -25.79
N MET A 394 -50.25 -21.88 -25.10
CA MET A 394 -50.15 -21.57 -23.68
C MET A 394 -50.71 -22.77 -22.93
N ILE A 395 -49.95 -23.32 -21.98
CA ILE A 395 -50.51 -24.00 -20.81
C ILE A 395 -49.90 -23.32 -19.59
N GLY A 396 -50.79 -22.83 -18.74
CA GLY A 396 -50.47 -22.32 -17.42
C GLY A 396 -51.13 -23.14 -16.32
N ALA A 397 -50.64 -22.84 -15.11
CA ALA A 397 -51.29 -22.92 -13.81
C ALA A 397 -51.37 -24.28 -13.07
N GLY A 398 -51.11 -24.21 -11.76
CA GLY A 398 -51.61 -25.18 -10.79
C GLY A 398 -50.89 -25.16 -9.44
N ALA A 399 -51.35 -24.33 -8.50
CA ALA A 399 -50.91 -24.25 -7.10
C ALA A 399 -51.79 -25.10 -6.17
N ALA A 400 -51.28 -25.49 -4.99
CA ALA A 400 -51.98 -25.70 -3.69
C ALA A 400 -50.95 -26.14 -2.61
N ALA A 401 -50.73 -25.42 -1.49
CA ALA A 401 -51.47 -25.43 -0.19
C ALA A 401 -51.44 -26.81 0.52
N GLY A 402 -51.13 -27.02 1.80
CA GLY A 402 -50.83 -26.23 3.01
C GLY A 402 -50.86 -27.17 4.25
N VAL A 403 -50.69 -26.62 5.47
CA VAL A 403 -50.86 -27.24 6.83
C VAL A 403 -49.66 -28.08 7.34
N GLY A 404 -49.10 -27.96 8.55
CA GLY A 404 -49.32 -27.14 9.75
C GLY A 404 -48.83 -27.87 11.03
N ILE A 405 -48.31 -27.11 12.03
CA ILE A 405 -48.28 -27.39 13.50
C ILE A 405 -47.31 -28.53 13.97
N GLY A 406 -46.53 -28.44 15.06
CA GLY A 406 -46.37 -27.48 16.16
C GLY A 406 -45.35 -27.96 17.21
N PHE A 407 -45.01 -27.02 18.13
CA PHE A 407 -44.38 -27.10 19.46
C PHE A 407 -43.86 -28.43 20.05
N LEU A 408 -42.67 -28.35 20.68
CA LEU A 408 -42.52 -28.69 22.12
C LEU A 408 -41.28 -28.03 22.77
N LEU A 409 -41.55 -27.41 23.92
CA LEU A 409 -40.63 -26.81 24.88
C LEU A 409 -40.08 -27.86 25.86
N SER A 410 -38.93 -27.53 26.47
CA SER A 410 -38.63 -27.60 27.92
C SER A 410 -37.47 -28.52 28.33
N GLY A 411 -36.54 -27.97 29.13
CA GLY A 411 -35.43 -28.75 29.69
C GLY A 411 -34.38 -28.01 30.54
N ARG A 412 -34.83 -27.10 31.43
CA ARG A 412 -34.19 -26.60 32.69
C ARG A 412 -32.70 -26.88 33.02
N ARG A 413 -32.01 -25.76 33.28
CA ARG A 413 -31.31 -25.32 34.53
C ARG A 413 -30.17 -26.16 35.18
N LYS A 414 -29.04 -25.41 35.31
CA LYS A 414 -28.25 -25.07 36.52
C LYS A 414 -27.03 -25.94 36.92
N LYS A 415 -26.02 -25.17 37.39
CA LYS A 415 -24.92 -25.43 38.36
C LYS A 415 -23.63 -26.02 37.74
N ASN A 416 -22.42 -25.50 37.98
CA ASN A 416 -21.85 -24.89 39.19
C ASN A 416 -20.77 -23.81 38.89
N ARG A 417 -20.70 -22.79 39.75
CA ARG A 417 -19.45 -22.14 40.19
C ARG A 417 -19.19 -22.63 41.63
N ALA A 418 -17.98 -23.08 41.89
CA ALA A 418 -17.24 -22.91 43.13
C ALA A 418 -15.77 -22.77 42.72
#